data_AF-A0A9P7UJT2-F1
#
_entry.id   AF-A0A9P7UJT2-F1
#
_cell.length_a   1.000
_cell.length_b   1.000
_cell.length_c   1.000
_cell.angle_alpha   90.00
_cell.angle_beta   90.00
_cell.angle_gamma   90.00
#
_symmetry.space_group_name_H-M   'P 1'
#
loop_
_entity.id
_entity.type
_entity.pdbx_description
1 polymer ?
#
loop_
_entity_poly.entity_id
_entity_poly.type
_entity_poly.pdbx_seq_one_letter_code
_entity_poly.pdbx_strand_id
1 'polypeptide(L)'
;MDRDSSDTNAKLLAVEVNDLEHGTLCSRCEKSITREAGRGFSYMKLFLVFLLCQVTILGLSFLAFHAFQKNTDATIQDIDQQDYFTLESYNSTEKLYDIIDAADRSPEADAFWHELQKTDGIVAVHREWAKENALPDTVSHPDDPASKIYQINVFHALHCLYRLRNRLTSDIPLEKWPRNDIHTMHCVDHIRNDLMCHADISLSGSDEYVSFNSHSHNQKCRDLGALQRWAKRHSWTGYKDYLEGVVGYDFNEAERVNMATAGKGHWNKAQSTLDKETGKIELWFEEE
;
A
#
# COMPACT_ATOMS: atom_id res chain seq x y z
N MET A 1 23.82 -37.52 54.41
CA MET A 1 23.20 -38.48 53.47
C MET A 1 22.58 -37.64 52.38
N ASP A 2 23.36 -37.25 51.37
CA ASP A 2 23.76 -38.06 50.20
C ASP A 2 22.69 -38.07 49.11
N ARG A 3 23.15 -37.59 47.93
CA ARG A 3 22.77 -37.99 46.55
C ARG A 3 21.38 -37.53 46.06
N ASP A 4 21.16 -37.13 44.80
CA ASP A 4 21.93 -37.21 43.56
C ASP A 4 21.34 -36.27 42.49
N SER A 5 22.16 -35.92 41.48
CA SER A 5 21.89 -35.74 40.03
C SER A 5 20.69 -34.88 39.53
N SER A 6 20.82 -33.93 38.59
CA SER A 6 21.29 -34.12 37.21
C SER A 6 21.54 -32.78 36.47
N ASP A 7 22.62 -32.78 35.68
CA ASP A 7 23.11 -31.83 34.65
C ASP A 7 22.04 -31.34 33.63
N THR A 8 22.17 -30.14 33.03
CA THR A 8 23.16 -29.86 31.96
C THR A 8 23.27 -28.35 31.68
N ASN A 9 24.50 -27.81 31.62
CA ASN A 9 24.81 -26.50 31.06
C ASN A 9 26.06 -26.57 30.17
N ALA A 10 26.04 -25.85 29.05
CA ALA A 10 26.93 -26.01 27.91
C ALA A 10 28.35 -25.47 28.13
N LYS A 11 29.33 -26.19 27.56
CA LYS A 11 30.78 -25.99 27.59
C LYS A 11 31.24 -24.77 26.77
N LEU A 12 32.03 -23.91 27.40
CA LEU A 12 33.09 -23.09 26.79
C LEU A 12 34.33 -23.98 26.57
N LEU A 13 34.94 -23.93 25.39
CA LEU A 13 36.20 -24.62 25.09
C LEU A 13 37.33 -23.61 24.88
N ALA A 14 38.30 -23.66 25.77
CA ALA A 14 39.70 -23.28 25.55
C ALA A 14 40.53 -24.57 25.63
N VAL A 15 41.45 -24.79 24.70
CA VAL A 15 42.56 -25.76 24.81
C VAL A 15 43.71 -25.20 23.95
N GLU A 16 44.85 -24.76 24.47
CA GLU A 16 45.98 -25.46 25.16
C GLU A 16 47.10 -25.88 24.19
N VAL A 17 48.31 -25.48 24.57
CA VAL A 17 49.60 -25.66 23.91
C VAL A 17 50.23 -26.95 24.42
N ASN A 18 51.02 -27.65 23.59
CA ASN A 18 52.04 -28.57 24.12
C ASN A 18 53.29 -28.61 23.24
N ASP A 19 54.43 -28.45 23.92
CA ASP A 19 55.81 -28.55 23.45
C ASP A 19 56.25 -30.01 23.23
N LEU A 20 57.22 -30.22 22.33
CA LEU A 20 58.17 -31.34 22.41
C LEU A 20 59.49 -31.01 21.66
N GLU A 21 60.45 -30.54 22.47
CA GLU A 21 61.83 -31.02 22.64
C GLU A 21 62.89 -31.10 21.50
N HIS A 22 64.02 -30.44 21.81
CA HIS A 22 65.43 -30.86 21.73
C HIS A 22 66.23 -30.81 20.40
N GLY A 23 67.33 -30.03 20.43
CA GLY A 23 68.54 -30.33 19.62
C GLY A 23 69.39 -29.13 19.21
N THR A 24 70.31 -28.69 20.07
CA THR A 24 71.42 -27.77 19.79
C THR A 24 72.33 -28.19 18.63
N LEU A 25 72.79 -27.26 17.77
CA LEU A 25 74.18 -26.72 17.74
C LEU A 25 74.57 -26.13 16.35
N CYS A 26 75.19 -24.96 16.41
CA CYS A 26 76.28 -24.45 15.57
C CYS A 26 76.01 -23.42 14.46
N SER A 27 76.79 -22.35 14.60
CA SER A 27 76.97 -21.14 13.83
C SER A 27 77.48 -21.34 12.40
N ARG A 28 77.33 -20.25 11.61
CA ARG A 28 78.22 -19.76 10.53
C ARG A 28 77.67 -19.95 9.10
N CYS A 29 77.08 -18.89 8.56
CA CYS A 29 77.63 -18.18 7.38
C CYS A 29 76.65 -17.10 6.87
N GLU A 30 77.03 -15.87 7.13
CA GLU A 30 76.70 -14.65 6.38
C GLU A 30 76.89 -14.86 4.86
N LYS A 31 75.93 -14.38 4.03
CA LYS A 31 76.20 -14.04 2.62
C LYS A 31 75.20 -13.01 2.07
N SER A 32 75.74 -11.80 1.92
CA SER A 32 75.60 -10.85 0.81
C SER A 32 74.20 -10.37 0.37
N ILE A 33 73.90 -9.13 0.74
CA ILE A 33 72.99 -8.24 0.01
C ILE A 33 73.71 -7.76 -1.26
N THR A 34 73.26 -8.20 -2.43
CA THR A 34 73.64 -7.60 -3.72
C THR A 34 72.62 -6.54 -4.11
N ARG A 35 73.09 -5.29 -4.22
CA ARG A 35 72.40 -4.19 -4.92
C ARG A 35 72.23 -4.56 -6.40
N GLU A 36 71.00 -4.67 -6.88
CA GLU A 36 70.71 -4.58 -8.30
C GLU A 36 70.42 -3.14 -8.73
N ALA A 37 70.90 -2.84 -9.94
CA ALA A 37 71.01 -1.53 -10.55
C ALA A 37 69.65 -0.91 -10.93
N GLY A 38 69.62 0.43 -10.92
CA GLY A 38 68.44 1.22 -11.27
C GLY A 38 67.96 0.99 -12.71
N ARG A 39 66.67 0.70 -12.85
CA ARG A 39 65.91 0.89 -14.09
C ARG A 39 65.27 2.26 -14.05
N GLY A 40 65.77 3.20 -14.86
CA GLY A 40 65.09 4.47 -15.10
C GLY A 40 63.70 4.20 -15.71
N PHE A 41 62.65 4.39 -14.91
CA PHE A 41 61.28 4.27 -15.37
C PHE A 41 60.97 5.49 -16.25
N SER A 42 60.74 5.28 -17.55
CA SER A 42 60.44 6.36 -18.49
C SER A 42 59.08 6.97 -18.15
N TYR A 43 59.05 8.26 -17.77
CA TYR A 43 57.81 9.01 -17.51
C TYR A 43 56.82 8.95 -18.67
N MET A 44 57.30 8.79 -19.90
CA MET A 44 56.47 8.59 -21.10
C MET A 44 55.66 7.29 -21.01
N LYS A 45 56.22 6.21 -20.47
CA LYS A 45 55.48 4.96 -20.24
C LYS A 45 54.42 5.13 -19.15
N LEU A 46 54.71 5.89 -18.11
CA LEU A 46 53.75 6.18 -17.04
C LEU A 46 52.57 7.03 -17.57
N PHE A 47 52.88 8.02 -18.41
CA PHE A 47 51.87 8.87 -19.06
C PHE A 47 51.00 8.10 -20.04
N LEU A 48 51.59 7.20 -20.84
CA LEU A 48 50.82 6.31 -21.73
C LEU A 48 49.91 5.36 -20.96
N VAL A 49 50.39 4.80 -19.84
CA VAL A 49 49.56 3.97 -18.94
C VAL A 49 48.42 4.80 -18.34
N PHE A 50 48.69 6.03 -17.91
CA PHE A 50 47.67 6.93 -17.37
C PHE A 50 46.58 7.27 -18.40
N LEU A 51 46.97 7.59 -19.65
CA LEU A 51 46.02 7.84 -20.74
C LEU A 51 45.17 6.61 -21.05
N LEU A 52 45.78 5.41 -21.11
CA LEU A 52 45.05 4.16 -21.29
C LEU A 52 44.03 3.94 -20.18
N CYS A 53 44.41 4.15 -18.91
CA CYS A 53 43.50 4.08 -17.78
C CYS A 53 42.34 5.09 -17.91
N GLN A 54 42.61 6.34 -18.27
CA GLN A 54 41.58 7.36 -18.45
C GLN A 54 40.55 6.99 -19.54
N VAL A 55 41.02 6.48 -20.68
CA VAL A 55 40.14 6.04 -21.76
C VAL A 55 39.28 4.86 -21.30
N THR A 56 39.86 3.90 -20.56
CA THR A 56 39.07 2.78 -20.01
C THR A 56 38.02 3.23 -19.00
N ILE A 57 38.34 4.19 -18.12
CA ILE A 57 37.39 4.72 -17.13
C ILE A 57 36.23 5.45 -17.82
N LEU A 58 36.53 6.28 -18.83
CA LEU A 58 35.50 6.98 -19.60
C LEU A 58 34.62 6.01 -20.39
N GLY A 59 35.22 4.97 -20.99
CA GLY A 59 34.47 3.91 -21.68
C GLY A 59 33.56 3.14 -20.73
N LEU A 60 34.04 2.76 -19.54
CA LEU A 60 33.25 2.09 -18.51
C LEU A 60 32.13 2.98 -17.98
N SER A 61 32.39 4.28 -17.79
CA SER A 61 31.41 5.26 -17.34
C SER A 61 30.32 5.50 -18.38
N PHE A 62 30.68 5.55 -19.67
CA PHE A 62 29.72 5.63 -20.77
C PHE A 62 28.85 4.37 -20.85
N LEU A 63 29.45 3.17 -20.74
CA LEU A 63 28.71 1.92 -20.69
C LEU A 63 27.79 1.83 -19.47
N ALA A 64 28.24 2.28 -18.30
CA ALA A 64 27.43 2.34 -17.09
C ALA A 64 26.26 3.31 -17.23
N PHE A 65 26.48 4.49 -17.83
CA PHE A 65 25.41 5.46 -18.10
C PHE A 65 24.40 4.92 -19.11
N HIS A 66 24.86 4.27 -20.18
CA HIS A 66 23.99 3.66 -21.19
C HIS A 66 23.22 2.46 -20.63
N ALA A 67 23.85 1.68 -19.75
CA ALA A 67 23.20 0.62 -18.99
C ALA A 67 22.17 1.19 -18.01
N PHE A 68 22.48 2.29 -17.33
CA PHE A 68 21.56 3.01 -16.45
C PHE A 68 20.36 3.57 -17.21
N GLN A 69 20.57 4.24 -18.36
CA GLN A 69 19.49 4.72 -19.23
C GLN A 69 18.64 3.56 -19.76
N LYS A 70 19.26 2.46 -20.21
CA LYS A 70 18.52 1.26 -20.61
C LYS A 70 17.74 0.66 -19.43
N ASN A 71 18.27 0.75 -18.21
CA ASN A 71 17.56 0.35 -17.00
C ASN A 71 16.38 1.29 -16.71
N THR A 72 16.53 2.60 -16.92
CA THR A 72 15.43 3.57 -16.78
C THR A 72 14.34 3.33 -17.83
N ASP A 73 14.70 3.12 -19.09
CA ASP A 73 13.74 2.75 -20.16
C ASP A 73 13.09 1.39 -19.90
N ALA A 74 13.83 0.43 -19.35
CA ALA A 74 13.30 -0.85 -18.89
C ALA A 74 12.41 -0.70 -17.64
N THR A 75 12.66 0.30 -16.77
CA THR A 75 11.80 0.63 -15.62
C THR A 75 10.48 1.25 -16.09
N ILE A 76 10.51 2.01 -17.21
CA ILE A 76 9.30 2.53 -17.86
C ILE A 76 8.54 1.40 -18.59
N GLN A 77 9.23 0.36 -19.08
CA GLN A 77 8.58 -0.86 -19.57
C GLN A 77 8.13 -1.83 -18.45
N ASP A 78 8.69 -1.72 -17.23
CA ASP A 78 8.24 -2.41 -16.02
C ASP A 78 7.02 -1.72 -15.37
N ILE A 79 6.40 -0.74 -16.05
CA ILE A 79 5.03 -0.27 -15.81
C ILE A 79 4.03 -1.37 -16.29
N ASP A 80 4.31 -2.62 -15.92
CA ASP A 80 3.49 -3.82 -16.07
C ASP A 80 3.59 -4.67 -14.79
N GLN A 81 3.27 -4.08 -13.62
CA GLN A 81 3.38 -4.76 -12.32
C GLN A 81 2.04 -5.34 -11.83
N GLN A 82 1.41 -6.12 -12.71
CA GLN A 82 0.00 -6.55 -12.73
C GLN A 82 -0.92 -5.42 -13.17
N ASP A 83 -1.17 -5.37 -14.48
CA ASP A 83 -2.21 -4.56 -15.08
C ASP A 83 -3.50 -4.68 -14.27
N TYR A 84 -3.94 -3.57 -13.67
CA TYR A 84 -5.09 -3.50 -12.79
C TYR A 84 -6.33 -4.20 -13.38
N PHE A 85 -6.49 -4.14 -14.71
CA PHE A 85 -7.61 -4.76 -15.41
C PHE A 85 -7.49 -6.28 -15.53
N THR A 86 -6.29 -6.85 -15.40
CA THR A 86 -6.13 -8.31 -15.30
C THR A 86 -6.77 -8.87 -14.02
N LEU A 87 -6.99 -8.05 -12.99
CA LEU A 87 -7.73 -8.43 -11.77
C LEU A 87 -9.17 -8.85 -12.08
N GLU A 88 -9.76 -8.41 -13.18
CA GLU A 88 -11.08 -8.86 -13.63
C GLU A 88 -11.09 -10.35 -14.04
N SER A 89 -9.95 -10.88 -14.47
CA SER A 89 -9.80 -12.28 -14.86
C SER A 89 -9.64 -13.23 -13.66
N TYR A 90 -9.27 -12.70 -12.49
CA TYR A 90 -9.15 -13.47 -11.25
C TYR A 90 -10.53 -13.64 -10.60
N ASN A 91 -11.31 -14.56 -11.17
CA ASN A 91 -12.50 -15.10 -10.52
C ASN A 91 -12.06 -16.26 -9.63
N SER A 92 -11.87 -15.99 -8.34
CA SER A 92 -11.72 -17.06 -7.37
C SER A 92 -13.13 -17.50 -6.94
N THR A 93 -13.48 -18.75 -7.21
CA THR A 93 -14.61 -19.41 -6.54
C THR A 93 -14.17 -19.72 -5.10
N GLU A 94 -13.96 -18.67 -4.30
CA GLU A 94 -13.73 -18.85 -2.87
C GLU A 94 -15.06 -19.19 -2.20
N LYS A 95 -14.96 -19.97 -1.12
CA LYS A 95 -16.05 -20.09 -0.15
C LYS A 95 -16.42 -18.67 0.30
N LEU A 96 -17.73 -18.38 0.42
CA LEU A 96 -18.22 -17.12 0.97
C LEU A 96 -17.46 -16.80 2.28
N TYR A 97 -17.11 -15.53 2.51
CA TYR A 97 -16.42 -15.11 3.75
C TYR A 97 -17.16 -15.67 4.98
N ASP A 98 -16.50 -16.53 5.76
CA ASP A 98 -17.10 -17.36 6.81
C ASP A 98 -17.31 -16.56 8.12
N ILE A 99 -18.01 -15.43 8.02
CA ILE A 99 -18.36 -14.59 9.16
C ILE A 99 -19.87 -14.59 9.38
N ILE A 100 -20.27 -15.05 10.57
CA ILE A 100 -21.66 -15.06 11.02
C ILE A 100 -21.97 -13.69 11.63
N ASP A 101 -23.13 -13.13 11.29
CA ASP A 101 -23.63 -11.86 11.84
C ASP A 101 -22.64 -10.69 11.74
N ALA A 102 -21.94 -10.57 10.61
CA ALA A 102 -20.93 -9.52 10.40
C ALA A 102 -21.47 -8.09 10.60
N ALA A 103 -22.79 -7.88 10.47
CA ALA A 103 -23.41 -6.59 10.73
C ALA A 103 -23.48 -6.26 12.23
N ASP A 104 -23.58 -7.26 13.10
CA ASP A 104 -23.75 -7.08 14.53
C ASP A 104 -22.45 -6.63 15.21
N ARG A 105 -22.57 -6.04 16.40
CA ARG A 105 -21.42 -5.64 17.20
C ARG A 105 -20.87 -6.84 17.97
N SER A 106 -19.71 -7.31 17.54
CA SER A 106 -18.92 -8.31 18.25
C SER A 106 -17.42 -8.02 18.01
N PRO A 107 -16.53 -8.49 18.90
CA PRO A 107 -15.09 -8.40 18.66
C PRO A 107 -14.67 -8.98 17.30
N GLU A 108 -15.29 -10.08 16.87
CA GLU A 108 -15.02 -10.74 15.61
C GLU A 108 -15.47 -9.91 14.41
N ALA A 109 -16.69 -9.35 14.45
CA ALA A 109 -17.20 -8.47 13.41
C ALA A 109 -16.37 -7.18 13.33
N ASP A 110 -16.06 -6.56 14.47
CA ASP A 110 -15.26 -5.34 14.48
C ASP A 110 -13.84 -5.60 13.95
N ALA A 111 -13.21 -6.73 14.27
CA ALA A 111 -11.93 -7.12 13.70
C ALA A 111 -12.01 -7.33 12.17
N PHE A 112 -13.06 -8.00 11.69
CA PHE A 112 -13.31 -8.19 10.25
C PHE A 112 -13.45 -6.85 9.52
N TRP A 113 -14.29 -5.95 10.02
CA TRP A 113 -14.48 -4.63 9.42
C TRP A 113 -13.21 -3.77 9.48
N HIS A 114 -12.46 -3.82 10.59
CA HIS A 114 -11.17 -3.13 10.69
C HIS A 114 -10.16 -3.66 9.66
N GLU A 115 -10.15 -4.96 9.37
CA GLU A 115 -9.30 -5.52 8.31
C GLU A 115 -9.65 -4.93 6.94
N LEU A 116 -10.93 -4.83 6.61
CA LEU A 116 -11.40 -4.24 5.36
C LEU A 116 -11.01 -2.76 5.22
N GLN A 117 -10.97 -2.03 6.33
CA GLN A 117 -10.61 -0.60 6.37
C GLN A 117 -9.10 -0.32 6.35
N LYS A 118 -8.23 -1.34 6.32
CA LYS A 118 -6.76 -1.13 6.26
C LYS A 118 -6.27 -0.46 4.97
N THR A 119 -7.11 -0.42 3.94
CA THR A 119 -6.84 0.29 2.69
C THR A 119 -8.07 1.14 2.35
N ASP A 120 -7.86 2.43 2.12
CA ASP A 120 -8.89 3.34 1.59
C ASP A 120 -9.06 3.20 0.06
N GLY A 121 -8.13 2.49 -0.58
CA GLY A 121 -8.11 2.28 -2.01
C GLY A 121 -7.65 3.50 -2.80
N ILE A 122 -7.07 4.51 -2.14
CA ILE A 122 -6.53 5.70 -2.77
C ILE A 122 -5.16 5.36 -3.35
N VAL A 123 -5.06 5.44 -4.68
CA VAL A 123 -3.87 5.04 -5.44
C VAL A 123 -3.37 6.16 -6.33
N ALA A 124 -2.05 6.20 -6.50
CA ALA A 124 -1.38 7.02 -7.49
C ALA A 124 -0.94 6.14 -8.66
N VAL A 125 -1.38 6.48 -9.87
CA VAL A 125 -1.00 5.76 -11.09
C VAL A 125 -0.46 6.74 -12.12
N HIS A 126 0.42 6.28 -13.00
CA HIS A 126 1.04 7.13 -14.02
C HIS A 126 -0.02 7.68 -14.99
N ARG A 127 0.09 8.97 -15.33
CA ARG A 127 -0.87 9.70 -16.18
C ARG A 127 -1.06 9.10 -17.57
N GLU A 128 0.02 8.61 -18.19
CA GLU A 128 -0.08 8.04 -19.54
C GLU A 128 -0.74 6.68 -19.50
N TRP A 129 -0.46 5.85 -18.48
CA TRP A 129 -1.16 4.59 -18.26
C TRP A 129 -2.66 4.82 -18.03
N ALA A 130 -3.03 5.81 -17.20
CA ALA A 130 -4.41 6.17 -16.96
C ALA A 130 -5.14 6.60 -18.26
N LYS A 131 -4.46 7.39 -19.09
CA LYS A 131 -4.96 7.85 -20.39
C LYS A 131 -5.10 6.71 -21.39
N GLU A 132 -4.11 5.82 -21.49
CA GLU A 132 -4.13 4.64 -22.36
C GLU A 132 -5.29 3.71 -22.01
N ASN A 133 -5.62 3.60 -20.72
CA ASN A 133 -6.75 2.82 -20.22
C ASN A 133 -8.07 3.60 -20.14
N ALA A 134 -8.14 4.79 -20.75
CA ALA A 134 -9.34 5.63 -20.80
C ALA A 134 -9.98 5.91 -19.43
N LEU A 135 -9.15 6.01 -18.37
CA LEU A 135 -9.62 6.41 -17.05
C LEU A 135 -10.11 7.86 -17.07
N PRO A 136 -11.10 8.23 -16.22
CA PRO A 136 -11.54 9.61 -16.10
C PRO A 136 -10.38 10.51 -15.65
N ASP A 137 -10.38 11.77 -16.10
CA ASP A 137 -9.40 12.74 -15.60
C ASP A 137 -9.65 13.04 -14.12
N THR A 138 -8.56 13.32 -13.41
CA THR A 138 -8.54 13.49 -11.95
C THR A 138 -7.37 14.41 -11.55
N VAL A 139 -7.24 14.68 -10.25
CA VAL A 139 -6.17 15.51 -9.71
C VAL A 139 -4.80 14.84 -9.87
N SER A 140 -3.78 15.64 -10.12
CA SER A 140 -2.39 15.18 -10.13
C SER A 140 -1.89 14.97 -8.71
N HIS A 141 -0.99 14.00 -8.52
CA HIS A 141 -0.29 13.84 -7.25
C HIS A 141 0.54 15.11 -6.98
N PRO A 142 0.47 15.69 -5.78
CA PRO A 142 1.10 16.98 -5.48
C PRO A 142 2.63 16.94 -5.62
N ASP A 143 3.25 15.85 -5.16
CA ASP A 143 4.72 15.68 -5.23
C ASP A 143 5.20 14.96 -6.50
N ASP A 144 4.29 14.45 -7.33
CA ASP A 144 4.62 13.72 -8.57
C ASP A 144 3.60 14.07 -9.68
N PRO A 145 3.84 15.14 -10.44
CA PRO A 145 2.92 15.56 -11.50
C PRO A 145 2.75 14.55 -12.64
N ALA A 146 3.62 13.53 -12.73
CA ALA A 146 3.47 12.44 -13.69
C ALA A 146 2.43 11.40 -13.22
N SER A 147 1.98 11.47 -11.97
CA SER A 147 0.97 10.57 -11.41
C SER A 147 -0.38 11.27 -11.19
N LYS A 148 -1.44 10.49 -11.26
CA LYS A 148 -2.85 10.88 -11.07
C LYS A 148 -3.46 10.07 -9.93
N ILE A 149 -4.31 10.71 -9.13
CA ILE A 149 -4.91 10.09 -7.93
C ILE A 149 -6.30 9.52 -8.24
N TYR A 150 -6.51 8.26 -7.90
CA TYR A 150 -7.78 7.56 -8.05
C TYR A 150 -8.19 6.85 -6.76
N GLN A 151 -9.48 6.56 -6.61
CA GLN A 151 -9.97 5.63 -5.61
C GLN A 151 -10.54 4.39 -6.31
N ILE A 152 -10.14 3.21 -5.87
CA ILE A 152 -10.71 1.96 -6.34
C ILE A 152 -12.14 1.81 -5.77
N ASN A 153 -13.12 1.63 -6.65
CA ASN A 153 -14.55 1.67 -6.30
C ASN A 153 -14.96 0.70 -5.18
N VAL A 154 -14.43 -0.52 -5.13
CA VAL A 154 -14.79 -1.50 -4.09
C VAL A 154 -14.38 -1.02 -2.70
N PHE A 155 -13.25 -0.33 -2.55
CA PHE A 155 -12.83 0.21 -1.25
C PHE A 155 -13.69 1.41 -0.83
N HIS A 156 -14.17 2.22 -1.79
CA HIS A 156 -15.17 3.25 -1.51
C HIS A 156 -16.51 2.61 -1.06
N ALA A 157 -16.97 1.56 -1.74
CA ALA A 157 -18.18 0.84 -1.35
C ALA A 157 -18.07 0.21 0.05
N LEU A 158 -16.92 -0.41 0.37
CA LEU A 158 -16.65 -0.99 1.69
C LEU A 158 -16.55 0.08 2.79
N HIS A 159 -15.93 1.24 2.51
CA HIS A 159 -15.94 2.40 3.41
C HIS A 159 -17.36 2.87 3.72
N CYS A 160 -18.18 3.04 2.69
CA CYS A 160 -19.59 3.41 2.81
C CYS A 160 -20.36 2.39 3.65
N LEU A 161 -20.17 1.09 3.39
CA LEU A 161 -20.88 0.02 4.11
C LEU A 161 -20.44 -0.06 5.58
N TYR A 162 -19.14 0.08 5.86
CA TYR A 162 -18.61 0.17 7.23
C TYR A 162 -19.23 1.34 8.00
N ARG A 163 -19.27 2.51 7.37
CA ARG A 163 -19.92 3.70 7.94
C ARG A 163 -21.39 3.45 8.24
N LEU A 164 -22.15 2.90 7.29
CA LEU A 164 -23.57 2.58 7.47
C LEU A 164 -23.78 1.60 8.62
N ARG A 165 -22.98 0.53 8.72
CA ARG A 165 -23.02 -0.42 9.84
C ARG A 165 -22.83 0.31 11.17
N ASN A 166 -21.76 1.09 11.30
CA ASN A 166 -21.47 1.81 12.55
C ASN A 166 -22.56 2.81 12.91
N ARG A 167 -23.17 3.44 11.89
CA ARG A 167 -24.30 4.34 12.06
C ARG A 167 -25.52 3.60 12.59
N LEU A 168 -25.92 2.51 11.93
CA LEU A 168 -27.12 1.74 12.25
C LEU A 168 -27.02 1.07 13.62
N THR A 169 -25.85 0.54 13.95
CA THR A 169 -25.60 -0.13 15.24
C THR A 169 -25.33 0.85 16.38
N SER A 170 -25.25 2.15 16.13
CA SER A 170 -24.96 3.16 17.16
C SER A 170 -26.05 3.31 18.21
N ASP A 171 -25.64 3.33 19.48
CA ASP A 171 -26.51 3.66 20.63
C ASP A 171 -26.80 5.16 20.74
N ILE A 172 -26.18 6.00 19.90
CA ILE A 172 -26.45 7.42 19.89
C ILE A 172 -27.88 7.66 19.36
N PRO A 173 -28.74 8.35 20.14
CA PRO A 173 -30.12 8.63 19.75
C PRO A 173 -30.23 9.31 18.39
N LEU A 174 -31.32 9.04 17.67
CA LEU A 174 -31.57 9.57 16.33
C LEU A 174 -31.60 11.11 16.30
N GLU A 175 -32.08 11.73 17.38
CA GLU A 175 -32.13 13.19 17.53
C GLU A 175 -30.73 13.81 17.58
N LYS A 176 -29.75 13.07 18.10
CA LYS A 176 -28.35 13.52 18.18
C LYS A 176 -27.54 13.13 16.94
N TRP A 177 -27.92 12.04 16.28
CA TRP A 177 -27.20 11.54 15.12
C TRP A 177 -28.18 10.96 14.10
N PRO A 178 -28.81 11.77 13.23
CA PRO A 178 -29.90 11.31 12.35
C PRO A 178 -29.40 10.40 11.22
N ARG A 179 -30.03 9.25 10.93
CA ARG A 179 -29.50 8.27 9.96
C ARG A 179 -29.63 8.66 8.48
N ASN A 180 -30.05 9.89 8.20
CA ASN A 180 -30.29 10.43 6.86
C ASN A 180 -29.46 11.70 6.60
N ASP A 181 -28.25 11.76 7.17
CA ASP A 181 -27.28 12.80 6.84
C ASP A 181 -26.77 12.71 5.39
N ILE A 182 -26.29 13.83 4.85
CA ILE A 182 -25.86 13.91 3.44
C ILE A 182 -24.82 12.84 3.11
N HIS A 183 -23.87 12.60 4.00
CA HIS A 183 -22.83 11.60 3.81
C HIS A 183 -23.42 10.19 3.82
N THR A 184 -24.28 9.88 4.79
CA THR A 184 -25.00 8.60 4.86
C THR A 184 -25.83 8.35 3.59
N MET A 185 -26.53 9.37 3.09
CA MET A 185 -27.31 9.25 1.85
C MET A 185 -26.41 9.06 0.62
N HIS A 186 -25.28 9.77 0.55
CA HIS A 186 -24.26 9.54 -0.47
C HIS A 186 -23.72 8.10 -0.43
N CYS A 187 -23.44 7.56 0.76
CA CYS A 187 -23.02 6.17 0.92
C CYS A 187 -24.05 5.19 0.35
N VAL A 188 -25.34 5.40 0.64
CA VAL A 188 -26.43 4.58 0.11
C VAL A 188 -26.49 4.66 -1.42
N ASP A 189 -26.39 5.86 -1.99
CA ASP A 189 -26.43 6.05 -3.44
C ASP A 189 -25.20 5.47 -4.16
N HIS A 190 -24.01 5.58 -3.56
CA HIS A 190 -22.78 4.98 -4.10
C HIS A 190 -22.90 3.46 -4.16
N ILE A 191 -23.33 2.82 -3.07
CA ILE A 191 -23.54 1.36 -3.02
C ILE A 191 -24.63 0.94 -4.00
N ARG A 192 -25.75 1.67 -4.07
CA ARG A 192 -26.82 1.41 -5.05
C ARG A 192 -26.27 1.44 -6.48
N ASN A 193 -25.50 2.46 -6.83
CA ASN A 193 -24.92 2.59 -8.18
C ASN A 193 -23.95 1.44 -8.48
N ASP A 194 -23.08 1.08 -7.54
CA ASP A 194 -22.12 -0.03 -7.71
C ASP A 194 -22.84 -1.37 -7.92
N LEU A 195 -23.88 -1.66 -7.13
CA LEU A 195 -24.70 -2.87 -7.28
C LEU A 195 -25.47 -2.92 -8.61
N MET A 196 -25.93 -1.77 -9.11
CA MET A 196 -26.62 -1.69 -10.41
C MET A 196 -25.64 -1.90 -11.58
N CYS A 197 -24.40 -1.44 -11.46
CA CYS A 197 -23.35 -1.69 -12.45
C CYS A 197 -22.84 -3.13 -12.42
N HIS A 198 -22.78 -3.76 -11.24
CA HIS A 198 -22.27 -5.10 -11.02
C HIS A 198 -23.36 -6.04 -10.47
N ALA A 199 -24.47 -6.17 -11.21
CA ALA A 199 -25.61 -6.97 -10.78
C ALA A 199 -25.27 -8.47 -10.66
N ASP A 200 -25.44 -9.04 -9.46
CA ASP A 200 -25.40 -10.49 -9.26
C ASP A 200 -26.72 -11.11 -9.75
N ILE A 201 -26.62 -11.98 -10.76
CA ILE A 201 -27.75 -12.70 -11.35
C ILE A 201 -27.96 -14.10 -10.75
N SER A 202 -27.21 -14.45 -9.71
CA SER A 202 -27.37 -15.70 -8.98
C SER A 202 -28.76 -15.80 -8.37
N LEU A 203 -29.33 -17.01 -8.37
CA LEU A 203 -30.62 -17.27 -7.75
C LEU A 203 -30.42 -17.89 -6.36
N SER A 204 -31.02 -17.27 -5.35
CA SER A 204 -31.12 -17.84 -4.00
C SER A 204 -32.43 -18.61 -3.85
N GLY A 205 -32.37 -19.77 -3.21
CA GLY A 205 -33.53 -20.59 -2.87
C GLY A 205 -34.08 -20.28 -1.47
N SER A 206 -35.19 -20.93 -1.14
CA SER A 206 -35.80 -20.94 0.19
C SER A 206 -36.59 -22.22 0.42
N ASP A 207 -36.74 -22.63 1.68
CA ASP A 207 -37.73 -23.61 2.13
C ASP A 207 -39.06 -22.96 2.56
N GLU A 208 -39.16 -21.63 2.47
CA GLU A 208 -40.33 -20.84 2.82
C GLU A 208 -40.58 -19.69 1.81
N TYR A 209 -41.61 -18.85 2.04
CA TYR A 209 -42.11 -17.90 1.02
C TYR A 209 -41.68 -16.44 1.22
N VAL A 210 -41.04 -16.11 2.36
CA VAL A 210 -40.76 -14.75 2.83
C VAL A 210 -39.30 -14.35 2.61
N SER A 211 -38.35 -15.27 2.77
CA SER A 211 -36.90 -15.03 2.72
C SER A 211 -36.21 -16.03 1.80
N PHE A 212 -35.39 -15.55 0.86
CA PHE A 212 -34.61 -16.36 -0.08
C PHE A 212 -33.12 -16.25 0.24
N ASN A 213 -32.68 -17.01 1.25
CA ASN A 213 -31.32 -16.93 1.80
C ASN A 213 -30.47 -18.19 1.57
N SER A 214 -30.97 -19.17 0.80
CA SER A 214 -30.21 -20.37 0.44
C SER A 214 -29.37 -20.11 -0.81
N HIS A 215 -28.08 -19.87 -0.62
CA HIS A 215 -27.16 -19.53 -1.71
C HIS A 215 -26.43 -20.77 -2.22
N SER A 216 -26.19 -20.84 -3.54
CA SER A 216 -25.28 -21.85 -4.08
C SER A 216 -23.85 -21.56 -3.58
N HIS A 217 -23.11 -22.58 -3.16
CA HIS A 217 -21.73 -22.44 -2.71
C HIS A 217 -20.73 -22.10 -3.84
N ASN A 218 -21.21 -21.94 -5.08
CA ASN A 218 -20.40 -21.73 -6.28
C ASN A 218 -20.47 -20.28 -6.81
N GLN A 219 -20.75 -19.30 -5.95
CA GLN A 219 -20.69 -17.90 -6.32
C GLN A 219 -19.25 -17.54 -6.76
N LYS A 220 -19.14 -16.84 -7.89
CA LYS A 220 -17.84 -16.37 -8.40
C LYS A 220 -17.56 -15.00 -7.80
N CYS A 221 -16.56 -14.93 -6.93
CA CYS A 221 -16.11 -13.69 -6.33
C CYS A 221 -14.81 -13.23 -7.00
N ARG A 222 -14.60 -11.92 -7.06
CA ARG A 222 -13.28 -11.36 -7.38
C ARG A 222 -12.35 -11.53 -6.17
N ASP A 223 -11.07 -11.77 -6.40
CA ASP A 223 -10.07 -11.87 -5.32
C ASP A 223 -9.83 -10.50 -4.68
N LEU A 224 -10.55 -10.22 -3.58
CA LEU A 224 -10.40 -8.98 -2.81
C LEU A 224 -8.99 -8.84 -2.23
N GLY A 225 -8.34 -9.94 -1.86
CA GLY A 225 -6.97 -9.93 -1.36
C GLY A 225 -5.98 -9.47 -2.42
N ALA A 226 -6.16 -9.87 -3.69
CA ALA A 226 -5.36 -9.37 -4.80
C ALA A 226 -5.54 -7.88 -5.00
N LEU A 227 -6.78 -7.38 -4.95
CA LEU A 227 -7.09 -5.96 -5.02
C LEU A 227 -6.44 -5.18 -3.88
N GLN A 228 -6.51 -5.68 -2.64
CA GLN A 228 -5.87 -5.05 -1.48
C GLN A 228 -4.35 -4.98 -1.63
N ARG A 229 -3.72 -6.08 -2.10
CA ARG A 229 -2.27 -6.10 -2.36
C ARG A 229 -1.87 -5.10 -3.44
N TRP A 230 -2.65 -5.02 -4.52
CA TRP A 230 -2.41 -4.07 -5.60
C TRP A 230 -2.56 -2.62 -5.11
N ALA A 231 -3.67 -2.31 -4.42
CA ALA A 231 -3.95 -0.99 -3.87
C ALA A 231 -2.85 -0.53 -2.92
N LYS A 232 -2.40 -1.41 -2.02
CA LYS A 232 -1.33 -1.11 -1.08
C LYS A 232 -0.01 -0.73 -1.78
N ARG A 233 0.36 -1.44 -2.85
CA ARG A 233 1.59 -1.14 -3.61
C ARG A 233 1.53 0.22 -4.31
N HIS A 234 0.35 0.66 -4.72
CA HIS A 234 0.13 1.93 -5.42
C HIS A 234 -0.42 3.03 -4.50
N SER A 235 -0.46 2.79 -3.18
CA SER A 235 -1.12 3.68 -2.23
C SER A 235 -0.40 5.02 -2.10
N TRP A 236 -1.18 6.09 -1.99
CA TRP A 236 -0.65 7.38 -1.58
C TRP A 236 -0.63 7.48 -0.05
N THR A 237 0.48 7.07 0.56
CA THR A 237 0.63 6.99 2.02
C THR A 237 0.48 8.34 2.75
N GLY A 238 0.79 9.45 2.08
CA GLY A 238 0.66 10.81 2.64
C GLY A 238 -0.71 11.46 2.42
N TYR A 239 -1.70 10.76 1.85
CA TYR A 239 -2.98 11.34 1.47
C TYR A 239 -3.69 12.05 2.63
N LYS A 240 -3.79 11.38 3.79
CA LYS A 240 -4.47 11.95 4.96
C LYS A 240 -3.76 13.18 5.50
N ASP A 241 -2.44 13.11 5.65
CA ASP A 241 -1.62 14.22 6.14
C ASP A 241 -1.67 15.42 5.17
N TYR A 242 -1.73 15.15 3.86
CA TYR A 242 -1.90 16.19 2.85
C TYR A 242 -3.27 16.86 2.96
N LEU A 243 -4.34 16.09 3.15
CA LEU A 243 -5.68 16.64 3.36
C LEU A 243 -5.73 17.55 4.60
N GLU A 244 -5.21 17.09 5.73
CA GLU A 244 -5.25 17.86 6.98
C GLU A 244 -4.29 19.06 6.95
N GLY A 245 -3.05 18.86 6.50
CA GLY A 245 -1.96 19.84 6.62
C GLY A 245 -1.87 20.83 5.47
N VAL A 246 -2.22 20.42 4.24
CA VAL A 246 -2.10 21.27 3.04
C VAL A 246 -3.46 21.77 2.60
N VAL A 247 -4.43 20.86 2.46
CA VAL A 247 -5.78 21.23 2.05
C VAL A 247 -6.53 21.89 3.21
N GLY A 248 -6.23 21.56 4.47
CA GLY A 248 -6.97 22.09 5.62
C GLY A 248 -8.32 21.41 5.84
N TYR A 249 -8.48 20.19 5.33
CA TYR A 249 -9.68 19.38 5.48
C TYR A 249 -9.75 18.77 6.88
N ASP A 250 -10.71 19.21 7.69
CA ASP A 250 -10.99 18.63 9.01
C ASP A 250 -12.12 17.59 8.89
N PHE A 251 -11.76 16.32 9.02
CA PHE A 251 -12.70 15.19 8.99
C PHE A 251 -13.81 15.31 10.05
N ASN A 252 -13.51 15.85 11.24
CA ASN A 252 -14.49 16.01 12.30
C ASN A 252 -15.46 17.15 11.98
N GLU A 253 -14.96 18.25 11.42
CA GLU A 253 -15.83 19.35 10.97
C GLU A 253 -16.71 18.90 9.80
N ALA A 254 -16.15 18.17 8.84
CA ALA A 254 -16.93 17.60 7.74
C ALA A 254 -18.07 16.73 8.27
N GLU A 255 -17.80 15.86 9.24
CA GLU A 255 -18.83 15.05 9.87
C GLU A 255 -19.85 15.90 10.64
N ARG A 256 -19.41 16.92 11.37
CA ARG A 256 -20.33 17.87 12.04
C ARG A 256 -21.27 18.55 11.05
N VAL A 257 -20.75 19.01 9.91
CA VAL A 257 -21.54 19.65 8.87
C VAL A 257 -22.51 18.66 8.23
N ASN A 258 -22.08 17.42 7.96
CA ASN A 258 -22.96 16.37 7.45
C ASN A 258 -24.13 16.11 8.42
N MET A 259 -23.86 16.00 9.72
CA MET A 259 -24.90 15.84 10.74
C MET A 259 -25.83 17.05 10.83
N ALA A 260 -25.30 18.28 10.78
CA ALA A 260 -26.09 19.50 10.84
C ALA A 260 -27.01 19.69 9.62
N THR A 261 -26.62 19.10 8.49
CA THR A 261 -27.40 19.07 7.25
C THR A 261 -28.26 17.81 7.11
N ALA A 262 -28.39 16.99 8.16
CA ALA A 262 -29.17 15.77 8.07
C ALA A 262 -30.66 16.01 7.84
N GLY A 263 -31.25 15.19 6.96
CA GLY A 263 -32.60 15.43 6.45
C GLY A 263 -32.70 16.60 5.47
N LYS A 264 -31.58 17.15 4.98
CA LYS A 264 -31.54 18.24 4.00
C LYS A 264 -30.73 17.81 2.77
N GLY A 265 -31.30 18.11 1.60
CA GLY A 265 -30.92 17.62 0.27
C GLY A 265 -31.96 18.18 -0.72
N HIS A 266 -32.33 17.46 -1.79
CA HIS A 266 -33.45 17.85 -2.70
C HIS A 266 -34.81 18.16 -2.01
N TRP A 267 -34.88 18.06 -0.67
CA TRP A 267 -36.03 18.30 0.18
C TRP A 267 -35.70 19.04 1.50
N ASN A 268 -34.93 20.16 1.50
CA ASN A 268 -35.11 21.39 2.34
C ASN A 268 -33.82 22.22 2.63
N LYS A 269 -33.76 23.45 2.07
CA LYS A 269 -33.04 24.72 2.42
C LYS A 269 -31.78 24.77 3.32
N ALA A 270 -30.86 23.81 3.30
CA ALA A 270 -29.48 24.04 3.78
C ALA A 270 -28.49 23.68 2.68
N GLN A 271 -27.49 24.53 2.48
CA GLN A 271 -26.45 24.34 1.47
C GLN A 271 -25.08 24.32 2.15
N SER A 272 -24.18 23.50 1.61
CA SER A 272 -22.77 23.53 1.98
C SER A 272 -21.91 23.43 0.73
N THR A 273 -20.72 24.02 0.77
CA THR A 273 -19.71 23.85 -0.28
C THR A 273 -18.38 23.49 0.37
N LEU A 274 -17.62 22.65 -0.34
CA LEU A 274 -16.20 22.42 -0.06
C LEU A 274 -15.40 23.28 -1.02
N ASP A 275 -14.67 24.25 -0.49
CA ASP A 275 -13.66 24.97 -1.26
C ASP A 275 -12.53 24.00 -1.63
N LYS A 276 -12.35 23.75 -2.92
CA LYS A 276 -11.36 22.79 -3.44
C LYS A 276 -9.93 23.29 -3.31
N GLU A 277 -9.72 24.59 -3.15
CA GLU A 277 -8.40 25.20 -2.99
C GLU A 277 -8.01 25.30 -1.51
N THR A 278 -8.96 25.64 -0.65
CA THR A 278 -8.69 25.90 0.78
C THR A 278 -9.17 24.81 1.74
N GLY A 279 -9.85 23.77 1.24
CA GLY A 279 -10.40 22.65 2.01
C GLY A 279 -11.48 23.03 3.02
N LYS A 280 -11.86 24.31 3.08
CA LYS A 280 -12.85 24.82 4.02
C LYS A 280 -14.25 24.40 3.59
N ILE A 281 -15.04 24.02 4.60
CA ILE A 281 -16.44 23.72 4.43
C ILE A 281 -17.23 24.93 4.90
N GLU A 282 -17.96 25.57 3.97
CA GLU A 282 -18.88 26.65 4.30
C GLU A 282 -20.31 26.11 4.35
N LEU A 283 -21.06 26.52 5.37
CA LEU A 283 -22.46 26.14 5.59
C LEU A 283 -23.31 27.40 5.65
N TRP A 284 -24.39 27.45 4.87
CA TRP A 284 -25.37 28.54 4.92
C TRP A 284 -26.81 28.05 4.75
N PHE A 285 -27.74 28.92 5.14
CA PHE A 285 -29.17 28.72 4.99
C PHE A 285 -29.69 29.72 3.95
N GLU A 286 -30.54 29.28 3.02
CA GLU A 286 -31.30 30.21 2.19
C GLU A 286 -32.31 30.93 3.08
N GLU A 287 -32.21 32.27 3.16
CA GLU A 287 -33.25 33.10 3.78
C GLU A 287 -34.51 33.08 2.93
N GLU A 288 -35.69 33.15 3.58
CA GLU A 288 -37.00 33.12 2.91
C GLU A 288 -37.34 34.40 2.15
#